data_AF-A0ABD0RR62-F1
#
_entry.id   AF-A0ABD0RR62-F1
#
_cell.length_a   1.000
_cell.length_b   1.000
_cell.length_c   1.000
_cell.angle_alpha   90.00
_cell.angle_beta   90.00
_cell.angle_gamma   90.00
#
_symmetry.space_group_name_H-M   'P 1'
#
loop_
_entity.id
_entity.type
_entity.pdbx_description
1 polymer ?
#
loop_
_entity_poly.entity_id
_entity_poly.type
_entity_poly.pdbx_seq_one_letter_code
_entity_poly.pdbx_strand_id
1 'polypeptide(L)' 'VLAGKDVTLICNYTGNVNNLQWYRQYPGSKPEHLILNIETIPKSEPALRLTAAADKATKRMNLTISSTEVKDSS' A
#
# COMPACT_ATOMS: atom_id res chain seq x y z
N VAL A 1 9.86 -12.38 -4.88
CA VAL A 1 9.98 -11.72 -3.55
C VAL A 1 10.67 -12.70 -2.61
N LEU A 2 11.61 -12.25 -1.77
CA LEU A 2 12.20 -13.10 -0.73
C LEU A 2 11.21 -13.13 0.44
N ALA A 3 10.68 -14.31 0.75
CA ALA A 3 9.73 -14.46 1.84
C ALA A 3 10.33 -14.04 3.20
N GLY A 4 9.48 -13.52 4.09
CA GLY A 4 9.84 -13.11 5.45
C GLY A 4 10.52 -11.74 5.56
N LYS A 5 10.68 -10.99 4.46
CA LYS A 5 11.15 -9.60 4.49
C LYS A 5 9.99 -8.62 4.35
N ASP A 6 10.19 -7.43 4.90
CA ASP A 6 9.28 -6.31 4.67
C ASP A 6 9.56 -5.70 3.30
N VAL A 7 8.50 -5.38 2.56
CA VAL A 7 8.58 -4.70 1.27
C VAL A 7 7.80 -3.40 1.35
N THR A 8 8.43 -2.31 0.92
CA THR A 8 7.76 -1.00 0.83
C THR A 8 7.55 -0.62 -0.63
N LEU A 9 6.29 -0.49 -1.02
CA LEU A 9 5.89 0.13 -2.28
C LEU A 9 5.74 1.64 -2.07
N ILE A 10 6.13 2.41 -3.08
CA ILE A 10 6.14 3.88 -3.03
C ILE A 10 5.27 4.40 -4.17
N CYS A 11 4.36 5.31 -3.84
CA CYS A 11 3.57 6.09 -4.79
C CYS A 11 3.95 7.56 -4.63
N ASN A 12 4.53 8.15 -5.68
CA ASN A 12 4.71 9.60 -5.77
C ASN A 12 3.53 10.17 -6.55
N TYR A 13 2.96 11.26 -6.07
CA TYR A 13 1.77 11.87 -6.68
C TYR A 13 1.92 13.40 -6.75
N THR A 14 1.04 14.04 -7.50
CA THR A 14 1.04 15.50 -7.69
C THR A 14 -0.36 16.06 -7.54
N GLY A 15 -0.48 17.36 -7.25
CA GLY A 15 -1.76 18.05 -7.12
C GLY A 15 -2.36 17.99 -5.72
N ASN A 16 -3.63 18.38 -5.61
CA ASN A 16 -4.38 18.37 -4.37
C ASN A 16 -5.24 17.10 -4.30
N VAL A 17 -4.79 16.13 -3.52
CA VAL A 17 -5.39 14.79 -3.42
C VAL A 17 -6.03 14.64 -2.04
N ASN A 18 -7.32 14.30 -2.00
CA ASN A 18 -8.05 14.13 -0.74
C ASN A 18 -7.75 12.79 -0.05
N ASN A 19 -7.54 11.73 -0.85
CA ASN A 19 -7.17 10.41 -0.37
C ASN A 19 -6.44 9.63 -1.48
N LEU A 20 -5.64 8.66 -1.06
CA LEU A 20 -4.92 7.73 -1.91
C LEU A 20 -5.30 6.32 -1.51
N GLN A 21 -5.39 5.42 -2.49
CA GLN A 21 -5.88 4.06 -2.28
C GLN A 21 -4.94 3.04 -2.91
N TRP A 22 -4.69 1.95 -2.19
CA TRP A 22 -3.94 0.80 -2.70
C TRP A 22 -4.89 -0.32 -3.09
N TYR A 23 -4.59 -0.95 -4.22
CA TYR A 23 -5.31 -2.10 -4.75
C TYR A 23 -4.34 -3.22 -5.09
N ARG A 24 -4.80 -4.47 -5.00
CA ARG A 24 -4.11 -5.66 -5.51
C ARG A 24 -4.95 -6.28 -6.62
N GLN A 25 -4.28 -6.81 -7.64
CA GLN A 25 -4.95 -7.54 -8.71
C GLN A 25 -4.13 -8.77 -9.09
N TYR A 26 -4.74 -9.95 -8.97
CA TYR A 26 -4.20 -11.18 -9.55
C TYR A 26 -4.53 -11.26 -11.05
N PRO A 27 -3.72 -11.96 -11.86
CA PRO A 27 -4.00 -12.14 -13.28
C PRO A 27 -5.44 -12.64 -13.53
N GLY A 28 -6.18 -11.93 -14.38
CA GLY A 28 -7.57 -12.26 -14.73
C GLY A 28 -8.64 -11.92 -13.66
N SER A 29 -8.25 -11.39 -12.50
CA SER A 29 -9.17 -11.01 -11.42
C SER A 29 -9.53 -9.52 -11.48
N LYS A 30 -10.62 -9.12 -10.82
CA LYS A 30 -10.93 -7.70 -10.59
C LYS A 30 -9.99 -7.10 -9.53
N PRO A 31 -9.71 -5.79 -9.56
CA PRO A 31 -8.98 -5.13 -8.48
C PRO A 31 -9.66 -5.30 -7.13
N GLU A 32 -8.87 -5.68 -6.13
CA GLU A 32 -9.25 -5.79 -4.73
C GLU A 32 -8.74 -4.56 -3.98
N HIS A 33 -9.63 -3.87 -3.27
CA HIS A 33 -9.26 -2.72 -2.45
C HIS A 33 -8.51 -3.20 -1.19
N LEU A 34 -7.32 -2.64 -0.95
CA LEU A 34 -6.52 -2.94 0.23
C LEU A 34 -6.70 -1.89 1.33
N ILE A 35 -6.34 -0.64 1.03
CA ILE A 35 -6.31 0.45 2.01
C ILE A 35 -6.68 1.78 1.34
N LEU A 36 -7.52 2.56 2.02
CA LEU A 36 -7.72 3.98 1.77
C LEU A 36 -6.97 4.80 2.83
N ASN A 37 -6.13 5.73 2.39
CA ASN A 37 -5.32 6.59 3.24
C ASN A 37 -5.59 8.07 2.96
N ILE A 38 -5.76 8.85 4.03
CA ILE A 38 -5.85 10.32 3.96
C ILE A 38 -4.44 10.84 4.26
N GLU A 39 -3.98 11.86 3.54
CA GLU A 39 -2.59 12.34 3.56
C GLU A 39 -1.99 12.61 4.96
N THR A 40 -2.84 12.80 5.97
CA THR A 40 -2.44 13.13 7.36
C THR A 40 -2.63 12.00 8.36
N ILE A 41 -3.22 10.86 7.96
CA ILE A 41 -3.61 9.79 8.88
C ILE A 41 -3.04 8.45 8.37
N PRO A 42 -2.02 7.89 9.05
CA PRO A 42 -1.54 6.55 8.73
C PRO A 42 -2.64 5.50 8.96
N LYS A 43 -2.60 4.44 8.17
CA LYS A 43 -3.58 3.34 8.19
C LYS A 43 -2.88 2.00 8.27
N SER A 44 -3.54 1.05 8.90
CA SER A 44 -3.07 -0.32 9.04
C SER A 44 -4.21 -1.26 8.69
N GLU A 45 -3.89 -2.35 8.01
CA GLU A 45 -4.79 -3.48 7.78
C GLU A 45 -4.06 -4.75 8.26
N PRO A 46 -4.17 -5.07 9.56
CA PRO A 46 -3.40 -6.15 10.18
C PRO A 46 -3.70 -7.52 9.58
N ALA A 47 -4.95 -7.76 9.14
CA ALA A 47 -5.35 -9.03 8.54
C ALA A 47 -4.61 -9.30 7.21
N LEU A 48 -4.16 -8.22 6.53
CA LEU A 48 -3.40 -8.29 5.29
C LEU A 48 -1.91 -8.01 5.50
N ARG A 49 -1.44 -7.83 6.75
CA ARG A 49 -0.06 -7.45 7.08
C ARG A 49 0.38 -6.13 6.40
N LEU A 50 -0.55 -5.18 6.26
CA LEU A 50 -0.30 -3.92 5.55
C LEU A 50 -0.27 -2.72 6.47
N THR A 51 0.66 -1.81 6.21
CA THR A 51 0.65 -0.45 6.78
C THR A 51 0.86 0.57 5.69
N ALA A 52 0.15 1.69 5.77
CA ALA A 52 0.18 2.76 4.79
C ALA A 52 0.35 4.11 5.47
N ALA A 53 1.23 4.93 4.92
CA ALA A 53 1.45 6.29 5.40
C ALA A 53 1.73 7.21 4.22
N ALA A 54 1.08 8.37 4.23
CA ALA A 54 1.32 9.43 3.26
C ALA A 54 2.02 10.61 3.94
N ASP A 55 2.85 11.28 3.16
CA ASP A 55 3.48 12.55 3.49
C ASP A 55 2.96 13.59 2.50
N LYS A 56 2.20 14.55 3.03
CA LYS A 56 1.59 15.64 2.26
C LYS A 56 2.61 16.63 1.71
N ALA A 57 3.72 16.85 2.41
CA ALA A 57 4.74 17.83 2.05
C ALA A 57 5.59 17.31 0.89
N THR A 58 6.00 16.04 0.96
CA THR A 58 6.78 15.40 -0.11
C THR A 58 5.92 14.76 -1.21
N LYS A 59 4.59 14.78 -1.04
CA LYS A 59 3.63 14.16 -1.97
C LYS A 59 3.98 12.72 -2.31
N ARG A 60 4.24 11.95 -1.25
CA ARG A 60 4.63 10.55 -1.33
C ARG A 60 3.79 9.71 -0.38
N MET A 61 3.40 8.53 -0.83
CA MET A 61 2.72 7.53 -0.01
C MET A 61 3.47 6.21 -0.07
N ASN A 62 3.68 5.61 1.10
CA ASN A 62 4.28 4.30 1.25
C ASN A 62 3.20 3.28 1.62
N LEU A 63 3.31 2.07 1.07
CA LEU A 63 2.64 0.86 1.55
C LEU A 63 3.71 -0.15 1.93
N THR A 64 3.75 -0.53 3.20
CA THR A 64 4.63 -1.59 3.69
C THR A 64 3.83 -2.87 3.88
N ILE A 65 4.30 -3.94 3.25
CA ILE A 65 3.84 -5.32 3.42
C ILE A 65 4.82 -6.00 4.37
N SER A 66 4.37 -6.35 5.57
CA SER A 66 5.22 -7.00 6.57
C SER A 66 5.27 -8.51 6.36
N SER A 67 6.43 -9.12 6.61
CA SER A 67 6.63 -10.57 6.50
C SER A 67 6.09 -11.15 5.19
N THR A 68 6.60 -10.67 4.05
CA THR A 68 6.09 -11.07 2.73
C THR A 68 6.02 -12.57 2.55
N GLU A 69 4.96 -13.03 1.91
CA GLU A 69 4.73 -14.44 1.56
C GLU A 69 4.85 -14.63 0.05
N VAL A 70 5.12 -15.86 -0.40
CA VAL A 70 5.22 -16.16 -1.85
C VAL A 70 3.93 -15.80 -2.60
N LYS A 71 2.78 -15.93 -1.93
CA LYS A 71 1.46 -15.56 -2.47
C LYS A 71 1.29 -14.06 -2.72
N ASP A 72 2.12 -13.20 -2.11
CA ASP A 72 2.06 -11.76 -2.35
C ASP A 72 2.61 -11.39 -3.75
N SER A 73 3.28 -12.32 -4.45
CA SER A 73 3.92 -12.11 -5.76
C SER A 73 3.25 -12.77 -6.97
N SER A 74 2.18 -13.54 -6.75
CA SER A 74 1.51 -14.37 -7.76
C SER A 74 0.04 -14.02 -7.86
#